data_AF-A0A507C2H8-F1
#
_entry.id   AF-A0A507C2H8-F1
#
_cell.length_a   1.000
_cell.length_b   1.000
_cell.length_c   1.000
_cell.angle_alpha   90.00
_cell.angle_beta   90.00
_cell.angle_gamma   90.00
#
_symmetry.space_group_name_H-M   'P 1'
#
loop_
_entity.id
_entity.type
_entity.pdbx_description
1 polymer ?
#
loop_
_entity_poly.entity_id
_entity_poly.type
_entity_poly.pdbx_seq_one_letter_code
_entity_poly.pdbx_strand_id
1 'polypeptide(L)'
;MHTILLVQKGNKNTRTYFDFETVPDMIEGIRTSYEEELSTLYPNQRQISYQLQDLMNFIDQFSEIAALVLDQNTQAYIPRSRDWIKGKAQTIFVKAAAPAPQVQYQQTQQQQHQQQHQQSQRGGRRR
;
A
#
# COMPACT_ATOMS: atom_id res chain seq x y z
N MET A 1 0.13 -15.53 10.58
CA MET A 1 -0.04 -15.11 11.98
C MET A 1 -0.59 -13.70 11.94
N HIS A 2 -1.78 -13.51 12.50
CA HIS A 2 -2.47 -12.23 12.48
C HIS A 2 -1.57 -11.11 13.03
N THR A 3 -1.57 -9.98 12.35
CA THR A 3 -0.65 -8.87 12.60
C THR A 3 -1.43 -7.57 12.60
N ILE A 4 -1.25 -6.78 13.64
CA ILE A 4 -1.83 -5.43 13.77
C ILE A 4 -0.68 -4.43 13.65
N LEU A 5 -0.77 -3.49 12.71
CA LEU A 5 0.18 -2.39 12.57
C LEU A 5 -0.37 -1.15 13.27
N LEU A 6 0.44 -0.54 14.13
CA LEU A 6 0.15 0.72 14.79
C LEU A 6 1.02 1.80 14.16
N VAL A 7 0.42 2.92 13.75
CA VAL A 7 1.15 4.03 13.12
C VAL A 7 0.74 5.39 13.66
N GLN A 8 1.69 6.31 13.65
CA GLN A 8 1.49 7.73 13.86
C GLN A 8 2.39 8.50 12.87
N LYS A 9 1.80 9.14 11.86
CA LYS A 9 2.57 9.91 10.86
C LYS A 9 3.13 11.22 11.44
N GLY A 10 2.38 11.92 12.28
CA GLY A 10 2.78 13.23 12.80
C GLY A 10 2.30 13.48 14.23
N ASN A 11 1.27 14.31 14.38
CA ASN A 11 0.71 14.60 15.70
C ASN A 11 -0.02 13.38 16.31
N LYS A 12 -0.31 13.44 17.62
CA LYS A 12 -0.97 12.34 18.36
C LYS A 12 -2.34 11.96 17.80
N ASN A 13 -3.03 12.88 17.12
CA ASN A 13 -4.35 12.64 16.54
C ASN A 13 -4.28 11.84 15.22
N THR A 14 -3.09 11.65 14.66
CA THR A 14 -2.86 10.77 13.49
C THR A 14 -2.67 9.30 13.86
N ARG A 15 -2.78 8.94 15.15
CA ARG A 15 -2.69 7.56 15.61
C ARG A 15 -3.81 6.73 15.00
N THR A 16 -3.42 5.69 14.27
CA THR A 16 -4.36 4.72 13.70
C THR A 16 -3.72 3.35 13.69
N TYR A 17 -4.51 2.33 13.38
CA TYR A 17 -4.05 0.97 13.23
C TYR A 17 -4.59 0.34 11.94
N PHE A 18 -3.94 -0.73 11.51
CA PHE A 18 -4.34 -1.54 10.36
C PHE A 18 -4.20 -3.02 10.73
N ASP A 19 -5.21 -3.81 10.37
CA ASP A 19 -5.25 -5.25 10.63
C ASP A 19 -4.86 -6.05 9.38
N PHE A 20 -4.02 -7.06 9.55
CA PHE A 20 -3.52 -7.93 8.49
C PHE A 20 -3.56 -9.40 8.89
N GLU A 21 -3.81 -10.31 7.96
CA GLU A 21 -3.81 -11.76 8.24
C GLU A 21 -2.40 -12.28 8.53
N THR A 22 -1.39 -11.71 7.88
CA THR A 22 0.01 -12.11 8.02
C THR A 22 0.99 -10.94 8.01
N VAL A 23 2.23 -11.21 8.46
CA VAL A 23 3.34 -10.24 8.41
C VAL A 23 3.67 -9.84 6.95
N PRO A 24 3.71 -10.75 5.96
CA PRO A 24 3.82 -10.36 4.56
C PRO A 24 2.74 -9.38 4.10
N ASP A 25 1.47 -9.61 4.46
CA ASP A 25 0.37 -8.72 4.06
C ASP A 25 0.53 -7.33 4.68
N MET A 26 1.01 -7.26 5.92
CA MET A 26 1.35 -5.99 6.58
C MET A 26 2.44 -5.23 5.80
N ILE A 27 3.48 -5.92 5.32
CA ILE A 27 4.55 -5.31 4.54
C ILE A 27 4.04 -4.84 3.17
N GLU A 28 3.12 -5.59 2.55
CA GLU A 28 2.45 -5.17 1.31
C GLU A 28 1.55 -3.96 1.55
N GLY A 29 0.81 -3.90 2.67
CA GLY A 29 0.01 -2.72 3.03
C GLY A 29 0.85 -1.45 3.22
N ILE A 30 2.04 -1.58 3.83
CA ILE A 30 3.02 -0.47 3.95
C ILE A 30 3.50 -0.03 2.56
N ARG A 31 3.76 -0.99 1.67
CA ARG A 31 4.14 -0.70 0.28
C ARG A 31 3.03 0.05 -0.45
N THR A 32 1.80 -0.45 -0.43
CA THR A 32 0.65 0.19 -1.09
C THR A 32 0.46 1.62 -0.58
N SER A 33 0.56 1.83 0.74
CA SER A 33 0.49 3.17 1.32
C SER A 33 1.58 4.12 0.81
N TYR A 34 2.80 3.60 0.57
CA TYR A 34 3.88 4.39 -0.01
C TYR A 34 3.63 4.71 -1.49
N GLU A 35 3.15 3.74 -2.26
CA GLU A 35 2.81 3.90 -3.67
C GLU A 35 1.67 4.91 -3.89
N GLU A 36 0.67 4.92 -3.01
CA GLU A 36 -0.40 5.91 -2.99
C GLU A 36 0.15 7.33 -2.76
N GLU A 37 1.10 7.48 -1.81
CA GLU A 37 1.76 8.76 -1.55
C GLU A 37 2.59 9.23 -2.75
N LEU A 38 3.33 8.32 -3.39
CA LEU A 38 4.06 8.61 -4.63
C LEU A 38 3.13 9.00 -5.77
N SER A 39 1.99 8.34 -5.94
CA SER A 39 1.01 8.66 -6.99
C SER A 39 0.41 10.05 -6.82
N THR A 40 0.23 10.49 -5.56
CA THR A 40 -0.26 11.83 -5.23
C THR A 40 0.80 12.89 -5.52
N LEU A 41 2.08 12.59 -5.26
CA LEU A 41 3.20 13.50 -5.53
C LEU A 41 3.52 13.63 -7.04
N TYR A 42 3.35 12.56 -7.80
CA TYR A 42 3.69 12.51 -9.23
C TYR A 42 2.49 12.11 -10.11
N PRO A 43 1.40 12.89 -10.14
CA PRO A 43 0.12 12.50 -10.76
C PRO A 43 0.20 12.27 -12.29
N ASN A 44 1.22 12.81 -12.96
CA ASN A 44 1.42 12.65 -14.40
C ASN A 44 2.33 11.47 -14.77
N GLN A 45 2.98 10.84 -13.79
CA GLN A 45 3.83 9.67 -14.02
C GLN A 45 2.98 8.41 -14.03
N ARG A 46 2.86 7.78 -15.21
CA ARG A 46 2.11 6.53 -15.37
C ARG A 46 2.77 5.33 -14.70
N GLN A 47 4.08 5.42 -14.45
CA GLN A 47 4.88 4.39 -13.83
C GLN A 47 5.90 5.07 -12.92
N ILE A 48 5.93 4.65 -11.66
CA ILE A 48 6.88 5.12 -10.66
C ILE A 48 7.60 3.88 -10.15
N SER A 49 8.93 3.90 -10.18
CA SER A 49 9.77 2.87 -9.58
C SER A 49 10.46 3.45 -8.35
N TYR A 50 10.62 2.63 -7.32
CA TYR A 50 11.34 2.99 -6.10
C TYR A 50 12.18 1.80 -5.65
N GLN A 51 13.22 2.08 -4.88
CA GLN A 51 14.13 1.08 -4.33
C GLN A 51 13.78 0.75 -2.88
N LEU A 52 14.33 -0.34 -2.37
CA LEU A 52 14.16 -0.72 -0.96
C LEU A 52 14.52 0.44 -0.02
N GLN A 53 15.59 1.19 -0.31
CA GLN A 53 16.01 2.32 0.52
C GLN A 53 14.91 3.40 0.62
N ASP A 54 14.16 3.64 -0.45
CA ASP A 54 13.09 4.64 -0.47
C ASP A 54 11.93 4.19 0.45
N LEU A 55 11.56 2.91 0.41
CA LEU A 55 10.57 2.33 1.33
C LEU A 55 11.04 2.38 2.80
N MET A 56 12.33 2.14 3.04
CA MET A 56 12.91 2.24 4.38
C MET A 56 12.85 3.67 4.91
N ASN A 57 13.16 4.65 4.05
CA ASN A 57 13.06 6.07 4.38
C ASN A 57 11.61 6.47 4.67
N PHE A 58 10.65 5.95 3.90
CA PHE A 58 9.21 6.14 4.16
C PHE A 58 8.81 5.61 5.55
N ILE A 59 9.25 4.41 5.92
CA ILE A 59 9.00 3.86 7.26
C ILE A 59 9.60 4.75 8.38
N ASP A 60 10.74 5.38 8.12
CA ASP A 60 11.39 6.28 9.08
C ASP A 60 10.66 7.62 9.26
N GLN A 61 9.80 8.02 8.30
CA GLN A 61 9.00 9.25 8.41
C GLN A 61 7.90 9.16 9.47
N PHE A 62 7.44 7.95 9.83
CA PHE A 62 6.46 7.79 10.89
C PHE A 62 7.07 8.14 12.24
N SER A 63 6.48 9.10 12.94
CA SER A 63 6.89 9.45 14.31
C SER A 63 6.88 8.22 15.26
N GLU A 64 5.85 7.38 15.17
CA GLU A 64 5.78 6.08 15.85
C GLU A 64 5.25 5.02 14.86
N ILE A 65 5.89 3.85 14.83
CA ILE A 65 5.43 2.67 14.09
C ILE A 65 5.83 1.41 14.84
N ALA A 66 4.88 0.51 15.05
CA ALA A 66 5.08 -0.77 15.72
C ALA A 66 4.10 -1.80 15.19
N ALA A 67 4.45 -3.08 15.26
CA ALA A 67 3.55 -4.17 14.90
C ALA A 67 3.30 -5.09 16.09
N LEU A 68 2.08 -5.59 16.22
CA LEU A 68 1.69 -6.62 17.17
C LEU A 68 1.46 -7.90 16.37
N VAL A 69 2.30 -8.92 16.58
CA VAL A 69 2.19 -10.18 15.85
C VAL A 69 1.70 -11.26 16.81
N LEU A 70 0.59 -11.92 16.47
CA LEU A 70 0.03 -13.00 17.29
C LEU A 70 0.98 -14.20 17.29
N ASP A 71 1.50 -14.55 18.46
CA ASP A 71 2.19 -15.83 18.66
C ASP A 71 1.17 -16.92 19.03
N GLN A 72 1.08 -17.94 18.18
CA GLN A 72 0.10 -19.02 18.35
C GLN A 72 0.42 -19.92 19.55
N ASN A 73 1.67 -19.96 20.00
CA ASN A 73 2.06 -20.81 21.13
C ASN A 73 1.61 -20.20 22.45
N THR A 74 1.85 -18.90 22.62
CA THR A 74 1.49 -18.18 23.85
C THR A 74 0.09 -17.54 23.80
N GLN A 75 -0.57 -17.55 22.64
CA GLN A 75 -1.84 -16.85 22.39
C GLN A 75 -1.79 -15.37 22.77
N ALA A 76 -0.62 -14.75 22.57
CA ALA A 76 -0.36 -13.37 22.93
C ALA A 76 0.23 -12.59 21.75
N TYR A 77 -0.02 -11.29 21.72
CA TYR A 77 0.61 -10.40 20.76
C TYR A 77 2.01 -10.03 21.22
N ILE A 78 2.98 -10.27 20.34
CA ILE A 78 4.37 -9.89 20.56
C ILE A 78 4.62 -8.55 19.86
N PRO A 79 4.99 -7.49 20.61
CA PRO A 79 5.30 -6.21 20.02
C PRO A 79 6.62 -6.27 19.23
N ARG A 80 6.63 -5.60 18.09
CA ARG A 80 7.75 -5.52 17.15
C ARG A 80 8.05 -4.07 16.84
N SER A 81 9.33 -3.73 16.91
CA SER A 81 9.83 -2.38 16.69
C SER A 81 9.88 -2.00 15.20
N ARG A 82 10.09 -0.70 14.92
CA ARG A 82 10.41 -0.18 13.59
C ARG A 82 11.53 -0.97 12.91
N ASP A 83 12.64 -1.21 13.60
CA ASP A 83 13.79 -1.94 13.02
C ASP A 83 13.43 -3.36 12.62
N TRP A 84 12.58 -4.03 13.39
CA TRP A 84 12.08 -5.35 13.03
C TRP A 84 11.22 -5.31 11.76
N ILE A 85 10.33 -4.32 11.63
CA ILE A 85 9.49 -4.11 10.45
C ILE A 85 10.37 -3.88 9.21
N LYS A 86 11.38 -3.00 9.34
CA LYS A 86 12.38 -2.74 8.29
C LYS A 86 13.13 -4.00 7.88
N GLY A 87 13.56 -4.82 8.83
CA GLY A 87 14.19 -6.12 8.55
C GLY A 87 13.27 -7.11 7.82
N LYS A 88 11.97 -7.11 8.12
CA LYS A 88 10.97 -7.90 7.38
C LYS A 88 10.76 -7.36 5.96
N ALA A 89 10.67 -6.04 5.79
CA ALA A 89 10.59 -5.41 4.48
C ALA A 89 11.79 -5.81 3.61
N GLN A 90 13.01 -5.71 4.13
CA GLN A 90 14.23 -6.13 3.43
C GLN A 90 14.18 -7.61 3.01
N THR A 91 13.77 -8.50 3.92
CA THR A 91 13.69 -9.94 3.62
C THR A 91 12.68 -10.24 2.51
N ILE A 92 11.52 -9.59 2.52
CA ILE A 92 10.46 -9.81 1.53
C ILE A 92 10.83 -9.19 0.18
N PHE A 93 11.39 -7.98 0.20
CA PHE A 93 11.79 -7.27 -1.02
C PHE A 93 12.91 -8.01 -1.77
N VAL A 94 13.90 -8.56 -1.07
CA VAL A 94 14.97 -9.37 -1.68
C VAL A 94 14.42 -10.67 -2.28
N LYS A 95 13.46 -11.33 -1.62
CA LYS A 95 12.80 -12.52 -2.18
C LYS A 95 11.96 -12.21 -3.42
N ALA A 96 11.41 -11.00 -3.51
CA ALA A 96 10.59 -10.56 -4.62
C ALA A 96 11.39 -10.10 -5.85
N ALA A 97 12.72 -10.00 -5.79
CA ALA A 97 13.61 -9.50 -6.84
C ALA A 97 13.74 -10.38 -8.11
N ALA A 98 12.68 -11.12 -8.46
CA ALA A 98 12.22 -11.17 -9.85
C ALA A 98 11.75 -9.75 -10.27
N PRO A 99 11.60 -9.39 -11.56
CA PRO A 99 11.64 -8.00 -12.02
C PRO A 99 10.69 -7.08 -11.23
N ALA A 100 11.21 -5.90 -10.85
CA ALA A 100 10.59 -4.93 -9.95
C ALA A 100 9.09 -4.74 -10.20
N PRO A 101 8.25 -4.65 -9.13
CA PRO A 101 6.82 -4.48 -9.28
C PRO A 101 6.51 -3.22 -10.09
N GLN A 102 6.01 -3.42 -11.32
CA GLN A 102 5.55 -2.36 -12.19
C GLN A 102 4.08 -2.11 -11.87
N VAL A 103 3.79 -1.12 -11.03
CA VAL A 103 2.40 -0.76 -10.72
C VAL A 103 1.87 0.13 -11.86
N GLN A 104 0.97 -0.43 -12.68
CA GLN A 104 0.25 0.29 -13.73
C GLN A 104 -1.14 0.68 -13.21
N TYR A 105 -1.35 1.96 -12.90
CA TYR A 105 -2.67 2.47 -12.53
C TYR A 105 -3.60 2.49 -13.77
N GLN A 106 -4.68 1.70 -13.76
CA GLN A 106 -5.72 1.74 -14.81
C GLN A 106 -6.73 2.86 -14.54
N GLN A 107 -6.80 3.85 -15.42
CA GLN A 107 -7.85 4.87 -15.47
C GLN A 107 -9.18 4.25 -15.96
N THR A 108 -9.94 3.60 -15.09
CA THR A 108 -11.26 3.03 -15.42
C THR A 108 -12.41 4.04 -15.49
N GLN A 109 -12.19 5.31 -15.14
CA GLN A 109 -13.31 6.28 -15.06
C GLN A 109 -13.57 7.10 -16.34
N GLN A 110 -12.66 7.13 -17.33
CA GLN A 110 -12.91 7.88 -18.56
C GLN A 110 -13.66 7.09 -19.65
N GLN A 111 -13.66 5.75 -19.62
CA GLN A 111 -14.36 4.95 -20.63
C GLN A 111 -15.88 4.85 -20.40
N GLN A 112 -16.37 4.94 -19.16
CA GLN A 112 -17.82 4.90 -18.89
C GLN A 112 -18.56 6.15 -19.39
N HIS A 113 -17.96 7.34 -19.28
CA HIS A 113 -18.58 8.57 -19.79
C HIS A 113 -18.63 8.62 -21.33
N GLN A 114 -17.65 8.02 -22.03
CA GLN A 114 -17.66 7.96 -23.49
C GLN A 114 -18.65 6.93 -24.07
N GLN A 115 -18.89 5.79 -23.39
CA GLN A 115 -19.89 4.81 -23.87
C GLN A 115 -21.33 5.30 -23.69
N GLN A 116 -21.63 6.06 -22.64
CA GLN A 116 -22.98 6.62 -22.46
C GLN A 116 -23.35 7.63 -23.56
N HIS A 117 -22.40 8.45 -24.02
CA HIS A 117 -22.65 9.42 -25.09
C HIS A 117 -22.84 8.77 -26.48
N GLN A 118 -22.31 7.57 -26.73
CA GLN A 118 -22.50 6.88 -28.02
C GLN A 118 -23.84 6.12 -28.13
N GLN A 119 -24.43 5.67 -27.02
CA GLN A 119 -25.73 4.98 -27.05
C GLN A 119 -26.90 5.94 -27.26
N SER A 120 -26.80 7.21 -26.83
CA SER A 120 -27.86 8.20 -27.00
C SER A 120 -28.07 8.64 -28.46
N GLN A 121 -27.09 8.45 -29.34
CA GLN A 121 -27.19 8.88 -30.76
C GLN A 121 -27.76 7.82 -31.71
N ARG A 122 -27.93 6.56 -31.28
CA ARG A 122 -28.45 5.48 -32.14
C ARG A 122 -29.96 5.24 -32.06
N GLY A 123 -30.70 5.97 -31.22
CA GLY A 123 -32.14 5.78 -30.99
C GLY A 123 -33.10 6.53 -31.92
N GLY A 124 -32.61 7.34 -32.87
CA GLY A 124 -33.46 8.28 -33.63
C GLY A 124 -33.65 7.94 -35.11
N ARG A 125 -34.25 6.80 -35.46
CA ARG A 125 -34.90 6.61 -36.78
C ARG A 125 -35.76 5.36 -36.83
N ARG A 126 -37.07 5.49 -36.56
CA ARG A 126 -38.09 4.62 -37.14
C ARG A 126 -39.27 5.47 -37.60
N ARG A 127 -39.66 5.21 -38.85
CA ARG A 127 -40.82 5.72 -39.56
C ARG A 127 -42.11 5.30 -38.87
#